data_AF-A0A147KEZ7-F1
#
_entry.id   AF-A0A147KEZ7-F1
#
_cell.length_a   1.000
_cell.length_b   1.000
_cell.length_c   1.000
_cell.angle_alpha   90.00
_cell.angle_beta   90.00
_cell.angle_gamma   90.00
#
_symmetry.space_group_name_H-M   'P 1'
#
loop_
_entity.id
_entity.type
_entity.pdbx_description
1 polymer ?
#
loop_
_entity_poly.entity_id
_entity_poly.type
_entity_poly.pdbx_seq_one_letter_code
_entity_poly.pdbx_strand_id
1 'polypeptide(L)'
;MADNVRAIESAPSTRAAARDAHHRDRERDAAEETTARRVADELKTRGSVILTGEDEARSRRIGRRAGKLINRKVRTKRVNGGIAVWDDERGSNPLHAHLDEQRTNRLLDQFYKEHGPITGPR
;
A
#
# COMPACT_ATOMS: atom_id res chain seq x y z
N MET A 1 -60.80 -21.06 -18.83
CA MET A 1 -60.16 -19.95 -18.10
C MET A 1 -58.73 -20.37 -17.84
N ALA A 2 -57.73 -19.67 -18.39
CA ALA A 2 -56.32 -20.03 -18.25
C ALA A 2 -55.75 -19.35 -17.00
N ASP A 3 -55.27 -20.15 -16.05
CA ASP A 3 -54.54 -19.67 -14.88
C ASP A 3 -53.18 -19.10 -15.30
N ASN A 4 -53.03 -17.79 -15.18
CA ASN A 4 -51.75 -17.10 -15.39
C ASN A 4 -50.87 -17.28 -14.14
N VAL A 5 -50.11 -18.37 -14.10
CA VAL A 5 -49.08 -18.57 -13.09
C VAL A 5 -47.85 -17.72 -13.45
N ARG A 6 -47.65 -16.59 -12.75
CA ARG A 6 -46.39 -15.83 -12.83
C ARG A 6 -45.27 -16.62 -12.17
N ALA A 7 -44.12 -16.73 -12.83
CA ALA A 7 -42.93 -17.35 -12.27
C ALA A 7 -42.43 -16.52 -11.06
N ILE A 8 -42.30 -17.18 -9.91
CA ILE A 8 -41.64 -16.61 -8.73
C ILE A 8 -40.14 -16.69 -9.02
N GLU A 9 -39.53 -15.53 -9.30
CA GLU A 9 -38.09 -15.40 -9.40
C GLU A 9 -37.46 -15.93 -8.10
N SER A 10 -36.69 -17.01 -8.23
CA SER A 10 -36.10 -17.69 -7.09
C SER A 10 -35.03 -16.80 -6.46
N ALA A 11 -35.29 -16.28 -5.26
CA ALA A 11 -34.28 -15.59 -4.46
C ALA A 11 -33.07 -16.53 -4.27
N PRO A 12 -31.83 -16.04 -4.41
CA PRO A 12 -30.65 -16.87 -4.25
C PRO A 12 -30.66 -17.47 -2.84
N SER A 13 -30.57 -18.81 -2.77
CA SER A 13 -30.52 -19.52 -1.49
C SER A 13 -29.42 -18.93 -0.60
N THR A 14 -29.61 -18.95 0.72
CA THR A 14 -28.60 -18.51 1.70
C THR A 14 -27.22 -19.14 1.47
N ARG A 15 -27.19 -20.35 0.88
CA ARG A 15 -25.97 -21.06 0.49
C ARG A 15 -25.27 -20.47 -0.74
N ALA A 16 -26.01 -19.93 -1.71
CA ALA A 16 -25.45 -19.21 -2.86
C ALA A 16 -24.89 -17.86 -2.42
N ALA A 17 -25.65 -17.10 -1.63
CA ALA A 17 -25.19 -15.82 -1.06
C ALA A 17 -23.92 -15.97 -0.21
N ALA A 18 -23.81 -17.04 0.58
CA ALA A 18 -22.61 -17.35 1.36
C ALA A 18 -21.39 -17.68 0.49
N ARG A 19 -21.57 -18.42 -0.61
CA ARG A 19 -20.49 -18.72 -1.57
C ARG A 19 -19.98 -17.46 -2.27
N ASP A 20 -20.89 -16.59 -2.69
CA ASP A 20 -20.54 -15.33 -3.36
C ASP A 20 -19.86 -14.34 -2.40
N ALA A 21 -20.22 -14.35 -1.12
CA ALA A 21 -19.51 -13.60 -0.08
C ALA A 21 -18.07 -14.13 0.10
N HIS A 22 -17.90 -15.44 0.23
CA HIS A 22 -16.58 -16.05 0.35
C HIS A 22 -15.68 -15.82 -0.88
N HIS A 23 -16.24 -15.80 -2.09
CA HIS A 23 -15.48 -15.51 -3.30
C HIS A 23 -14.97 -14.07 -3.31
N ARG A 24 -15.84 -13.09 -3.01
CA ARG A 24 -15.49 -11.68 -2.93
C ARG A 24 -14.44 -11.39 -1.84
N ASP A 25 -14.52 -12.09 -0.71
CA ASP A 25 -13.52 -11.95 0.36
C ASP A 25 -12.13 -12.43 -0.09
N ARG A 26 -12.05 -13.56 -0.81
CA ARG A 26 -10.77 -14.06 -1.36
C ARG A 26 -10.17 -13.12 -2.39
N GLU A 27 -10.99 -12.57 -3.28
CA GLU A 27 -10.54 -11.60 -4.29
C GLU A 27 -10.01 -10.32 -3.62
N ARG A 28 -10.72 -9.82 -2.60
CA ARG A 28 -10.28 -8.68 -1.80
C ARG A 28 -8.95 -8.95 -1.12
N ASP A 29 -8.80 -10.13 -0.53
CA ASP A 29 -7.55 -10.53 0.13
C ASP A 29 -6.38 -10.63 -0.85
N ALA A 30 -6.59 -11.18 -2.04
CA ALA A 30 -5.58 -11.26 -3.10
C ALA A 30 -5.17 -9.87 -3.60
N ALA A 31 -6.13 -8.95 -3.75
CA ALA A 31 -5.85 -7.57 -4.11
C ALA A 31 -5.07 -6.83 -3.01
N GLU A 32 -5.45 -7.00 -1.74
CA GLU A 32 -4.73 -6.42 -0.60
C GLU A 32 -3.30 -6.98 -0.48
N GLU A 33 -3.11 -8.29 -0.72
CA GLU A 33 -1.79 -8.94 -0.74
C GLU A 33 -0.89 -8.39 -1.86
N THR A 34 -1.43 -8.22 -3.06
CA THR A 34 -0.68 -7.65 -4.19
C THR A 34 -0.20 -6.23 -3.88
N THR A 35 -1.08 -5.41 -3.29
CA THR A 35 -0.70 -4.04 -2.87
C THR A 35 0.31 -4.07 -1.73
N ALA A 36 0.17 -4.98 -0.76
CA ALA A 36 1.13 -5.12 0.34
C ALA A 36 2.53 -5.48 -0.15
N ARG A 37 2.67 -6.31 -1.20
CA ARG A 37 3.96 -6.61 -1.82
C ARG A 37 4.59 -5.37 -2.46
N ARG A 38 3.82 -4.60 -3.22
CA ARG A 38 4.30 -3.33 -3.80
C ARG A 38 4.76 -2.35 -2.72
N VAL A 39 3.97 -2.21 -1.65
CA VAL A 39 4.34 -1.40 -0.49
C VAL A 39 5.61 -1.92 0.17
N ALA A 40 5.77 -3.23 0.33
CA ALA A 40 6.98 -3.82 0.89
C ALA A 40 8.22 -3.48 0.06
N ASP A 41 8.14 -3.53 -1.27
CA ASP A 41 9.25 -3.19 -2.16
C ASP A 41 9.58 -1.68 -2.12
N GLU A 42 8.56 -0.82 -2.05
CA GLU A 42 8.75 0.62 -1.82
C GLU A 42 9.39 0.91 -0.45
N LEU A 43 8.98 0.19 0.61
CA LEU A 43 9.59 0.33 1.94
C LEU A 43 11.05 -0.12 1.95
N LYS A 44 11.42 -1.20 1.23
CA LYS A 44 12.82 -1.62 1.10
C LYS A 44 13.67 -0.58 0.37
N THR A 45 13.11 0.07 -0.64
CA THR A 45 13.85 0.98 -1.53
C THR A 45 13.92 2.40 -1.00
N ARG A 46 12.79 2.95 -0.54
CA ARG A 46 12.60 4.36 -0.14
C ARG A 46 12.35 4.53 1.35
N GLY A 47 11.98 3.48 2.08
CA GLY A 47 11.67 3.54 3.51
C GLY A 47 10.29 4.09 3.85
N SER A 48 9.57 4.68 2.88
CA SER A 48 8.22 5.22 3.08
C SER A 48 7.43 5.22 1.78
N VAL A 49 6.10 5.17 1.91
CA VAL A 49 5.15 5.27 0.80
C VAL A 49 3.84 5.91 1.28
N ILE A 50 3.13 6.58 0.37
CA ILE A 50 1.80 7.13 0.63
C ILE A 50 0.78 6.29 -0.13
N LEU A 51 -0.19 5.73 0.59
CA LEU A 51 -1.35 5.07 0.01
C LEU A 51 -2.44 6.12 -0.20
N THR A 52 -2.72 6.44 -1.46
CA THR A 52 -3.82 7.32 -1.86
C THR A 52 -5.13 6.53 -1.85
N GLY A 53 -6.04 6.90 -0.96
CA GLY A 53 -7.33 6.21 -0.77
C GLY A 53 -8.00 6.61 0.53
N GLU A 54 -9.33 6.51 0.57
CA GLU A 54 -10.15 6.99 1.70
C GLU A 54 -10.25 5.99 2.86
N ASP A 55 -9.95 4.70 2.61
CA ASP A 55 -10.06 3.65 3.62
C ASP A 55 -8.76 3.52 4.44
N GLU A 56 -8.75 4.22 5.56
CA GLU A 56 -7.65 4.18 6.55
C GLU A 56 -7.45 2.77 7.14
N ALA A 57 -8.53 2.04 7.41
CA ALA A 57 -8.44 0.71 7.99
C ALA A 57 -7.78 -0.27 7.02
N ARG A 58 -8.15 -0.23 5.74
CA ARG A 58 -7.51 -0.99 4.67
C ARG A 58 -6.04 -0.62 4.51
N SER A 59 -5.72 0.66 4.50
CA SER A 59 -4.35 1.15 4.36
C SER A 59 -3.45 0.66 5.51
N ARG A 60 -3.98 0.68 6.74
CA ARG A 60 -3.30 0.10 7.92
C ARG A 60 -3.09 -1.40 7.79
N ARG A 61 -4.06 -2.16 7.27
CA ARG A 61 -3.90 -3.61 7.02
C ARG A 61 -2.82 -3.89 5.99
N ILE A 62 -2.82 -3.16 4.88
CA ILE A 62 -1.80 -3.25 3.82
C ILE A 62 -0.41 -2.95 4.41
N GLY A 63 -0.27 -1.86 5.17
CA GLY A 63 0.99 -1.50 5.84
C GLY A 63 1.47 -2.58 6.81
N ARG A 64 0.58 -3.18 7.62
CA ARG A 64 0.93 -4.30 8.51
C ARG A 64 1.35 -5.55 7.74
N ARG A 65 0.65 -5.91 6.66
CA ARG A 65 1.07 -7.03 5.79
C ARG A 65 2.43 -6.77 5.17
N ALA A 66 2.66 -5.56 4.65
CA ALA A 66 3.95 -5.17 4.09
C ALA A 66 5.09 -5.27 5.13
N GLY A 67 4.85 -4.81 6.36
CA GLY A 67 5.80 -4.96 7.47
C GLY A 67 6.15 -6.42 7.77
N LYS A 68 5.16 -7.32 7.75
CA LYS A 68 5.39 -8.78 7.86
C LYS A 68 6.22 -9.33 6.70
N LEU A 69 5.97 -8.88 5.46
CA LEU A 69 6.73 -9.32 4.28
C LEU A 69 8.21 -8.92 4.33
N ILE A 70 8.54 -7.80 4.99
CA ILE A 70 9.92 -7.32 5.15
C ILE A 70 10.52 -7.66 6.51
N ASN A 71 9.75 -8.32 7.39
CA ASN A 71 10.11 -8.62 8.78
C ASN A 71 10.54 -7.38 9.58
N ARG A 72 9.80 -6.27 9.47
CA ARG A 72 10.06 -5.01 10.19
C ARG A 72 8.80 -4.36 10.72
N LYS A 73 8.94 -3.55 11.76
CA LYS A 73 7.84 -2.71 12.26
C LYS A 73 7.61 -1.54 11.31
N VAL A 74 6.34 -1.38 10.95
CA VAL A 74 5.86 -0.30 10.08
C VAL A 74 4.90 0.58 10.87
N ARG A 75 5.05 1.89 10.74
CA ARG A 75 4.12 2.87 11.28
C ARG A 75 3.26 3.45 10.16
N THR A 76 2.07 3.91 10.56
CA THR A 76 1.14 4.55 9.65
C THR A 76 0.59 5.84 10.26
N LYS A 77 0.44 6.89 9.47
CA LYS A 77 -0.18 8.15 9.89
C LYS A 77 -0.95 8.77 8.74
N ARG A 78 -2.09 9.38 9.05
CA ARG A 78 -2.88 10.14 8.10
C ARG A 78 -2.15 11.41 7.68
N VAL A 79 -2.11 11.66 6.38
CA VAL A 79 -1.52 12.85 5.75
C VAL A 79 -2.49 13.42 4.71
N ASN A 80 -2.25 14.64 4.23
CA ASN A 80 -3.12 15.25 3.23
C ASN A 80 -3.15 14.40 1.96
N GLY A 81 -4.30 13.80 1.64
CA GLY A 81 -4.49 12.97 0.45
C GLY A 81 -4.23 11.46 0.64
N GLY A 82 -3.95 10.98 1.85
CA GLY A 82 -3.80 9.52 2.06
C GLY A 82 -3.26 9.09 3.42
N ILE A 83 -2.76 7.85 3.47
CA ILE A 83 -2.08 7.28 4.64
C ILE A 83 -0.61 7.08 4.30
N ALA A 84 0.26 7.79 5.03
CA ALA A 84 1.69 7.55 5.00
C ALA A 84 2.01 6.26 5.76
N VAL A 85 2.85 5.42 5.17
CA VAL A 85 3.33 4.15 5.70
C VAL A 85 4.86 4.21 5.65
N TRP A 86 5.55 4.00 6.78
CA TRP A 86 7.02 4.02 6.81
C TRP A 86 7.60 2.96 7.73
N ASP A 87 8.81 2.53 7.38
CA ASP A 87 9.62 1.60 8.18
C ASP A 87 10.16 2.34 9.41
N ASP A 88 9.69 1.94 10.60
CA ASP A 88 10.07 2.55 11.88
C ASP A 88 11.51 2.20 12.28
N GLU A 89 12.02 1.09 11.73
CA GLU A 89 13.32 0.54 12.10
C GLU A 89 14.44 1.01 11.15
N ARG A 90 14.10 1.63 10.01
CA ARG A 90 15.09 2.08 9.01
C ARG A 90 16.04 3.15 9.55
N GLY A 91 15.53 4.11 10.33
CA GLY A 91 16.35 5.13 11.00
C GLY A 91 17.07 4.62 12.25
N SER A 92 16.71 3.43 12.76
CA SER A 92 17.37 2.81 13.92
C SER A 92 18.60 1.99 13.55
N ASN A 93 18.78 1.65 12.26
CA ASN A 93 19.95 0.94 11.78
C ASN A 93 20.96 1.93 11.15
N PRO A 94 22.12 2.15 11.78
CA PRO A 94 23.14 3.11 11.31
C PRO A 94 23.60 2.84 9.87
N LEU A 95 23.63 1.58 9.45
CA LEU A 95 24.06 1.19 8.11
C LEU A 95 23.02 1.59 7.05
N HIS A 96 21.72 1.53 7.38
CA HIS A 96 20.67 1.99 6.49
C HIS A 96 20.62 3.51 6.39
N ALA A 97 20.77 4.23 7.50
CA ALA A 97 20.88 5.68 7.50
C ALA A 97 22.05 6.16 6.62
N HIS A 98 23.22 5.50 6.72
CA HIS A 98 24.37 5.82 5.89
C HIS A 98 24.15 5.52 4.40
N LEU A 99 23.49 4.41 4.06
CA LEU A 99 23.16 4.09 2.67
C LEU A 99 22.16 5.08 2.06
N ASP A 100 21.18 5.52 2.84
CA ASP A 100 20.20 6.53 2.42
C ASP A 100 20.85 7.89 2.21
N GLU A 101 21.77 8.28 3.09
CA GLU A 101 22.59 9.48 2.94
C GLU A 101 23.44 9.42 1.67
N GLN A 102 24.16 8.31 1.45
CA GLN A 102 24.95 8.12 0.22
C GLN A 102 24.09 8.17 -1.05
N ARG A 103 22.91 7.54 -1.05
CA ARG A 103 21.98 7.60 -2.20
C ARG A 103 21.46 9.01 -2.43
N THR A 104 21.07 9.71 -1.38
CA THR A 104 20.59 11.10 -1.46
C THR A 104 21.69 12.02 -1.98
N ASN A 105 22.91 11.87 -1.48
CA ASN A 105 24.06 12.64 -1.95
C ASN A 105 24.35 12.36 -3.44
N ARG A 106 24.25 11.12 -3.91
CA ARG A 106 24.39 10.81 -5.35
C ARG A 106 23.31 11.45 -6.21
N LEU A 107 22.05 11.42 -5.75
CA LEU A 107 20.95 12.06 -6.48
C LEU A 107 21.13 13.58 -6.53
N LEU A 108 21.57 14.20 -5.44
CA LEU A 108 21.91 15.62 -5.39
C LEU A 108 23.08 15.94 -6.33
N ASP A 109 24.15 15.15 -6.30
CA ASP A 109 25.31 15.30 -7.21
C ASP A 109 24.90 15.20 -8.68
N GLN A 110 24.02 14.25 -9.01
CA GLN A 110 23.51 14.09 -10.36
C GLN A 110 22.66 15.30 -10.76
N PHE A 111 21.78 15.75 -9.88
CA PHE A 111 20.97 16.95 -10.10
C PHE A 111 21.85 18.20 -10.30
N TYR A 112 22.91 18.36 -9.50
CA TYR A 112 23.89 19.45 -9.64
C TYR A 112 24.61 19.42 -10.99
N LYS A 113 24.95 18.23 -11.50
CA LYS A 113 25.57 18.08 -12.82
C LYS A 113 24.61 18.42 -13.96
N GLU A 114 23.33 18.08 -13.81
CA GLU A 114 22.31 18.27 -14.84
C GLU A 114 21.74 19.70 -14.87
N HIS A 115 21.61 20.36 -13.71
CA HIS A 115 20.89 21.63 -13.56
C HIS A 115 21.75 22.78 -12.99
N GLY A 116 23.00 22.51 -12.63
CA GLY A 116 23.85 23.47 -11.92
C GLY A 116 23.47 23.64 -10.45
N PRO A 117 24.16 24.54 -9.72
CA PRO A 117 23.90 24.79 -8.31
C PRO A 117 22.49 25.37 -8.07
N ILE A 118 21.72 24.72 -7.19
CA ILE A 118 20.39 25.18 -6.72
C ILE A 118 20.44 26.62 -6.16
N THR A 119 21.60 27.06 -5.67
CA THR A 119 21.80 28.41 -5.12
C THR A 119 22.00 29.51 -6.17
N GLY A 120 21.87 29.20 -7.46
CA GLY A 120 22.16 30.14 -8.54
C GLY A 120 23.67 30.39 -8.72
N PRO A 121 24.10 30.98 -9.85
CA PRO A 121 25.51 31.30 -10.07
C PRO A 121 26.00 32.28 -9.00
N ARG A 122 27.18 32.00 -8.44
CA ARG A 122 27.97 33.00 -7.70
C ARG A 122 28.56 34.01 -8.67
#